data_AF-A0A5S4ZST3-F1
#
_entry.id   AF-A0A5S4ZST3-F1
#
_cell.length_a   1.000
_cell.length_b   1.000
_cell.length_c   1.000
_cell.angle_alpha   90.00
_cell.angle_beta   90.00
_cell.angle_gamma   90.00
#
_symmetry.space_group_name_H-M   'P 1'
#
loop_
_entity.id
_entity.type
_entity.pdbx_description
1 polymer ?
#
loop_
_entity_poly.entity_id
_entity_poly.type
_entity_poly.pdbx_seq_one_letter_code
_entity_poly.pdbx_strand_id
1 'polypeptide(L)' 'MLEREIRIRELEEQIEDLKKRFPAHSIKPAMVNRLEELEEELDRLRQEE' A
#
# COMPACT_ATOMS: atom_id res chain seq x y z
N MET A 1 -1.62 -13.42 15.33
CA MET A 1 -0.37 -13.31 14.54
C MET A 1 -0.63 -13.56 13.06
N LEU A 2 -1.24 -14.68 12.65
CA LEU A 2 -1.58 -14.95 11.24
C LEU A 2 -2.43 -13.88 10.54
N GLU A 3 -3.44 -13.31 11.20
CA GLU A 3 -4.30 -12.29 10.59
C GLU A 3 -3.55 -10.99 10.24
N ARG A 4 -2.56 -10.61 11.05
CA ARG A 4 -1.72 -9.44 10.80
C ARG A 4 -0.79 -9.67 9.60
N GLU A 5 -0.16 -10.84 9.51
CA GLU A 5 0.69 -11.20 8.37
C GLU A 5 -0.11 -11.28 7.06
N ILE A 6 -1.34 -11.81 7.12
CA ILE A 6 -2.27 -11.82 5.98
C ILE A 6 -2.56 -10.37 5.56
N ARG A 7 -2.90 -9.50 6.52
CA ARG A 7 -3.19 -8.09 6.23
C ARG A 7 -2.01 -7.34 5.63
N ILE A 8 -0.80 -7.57 6.15
CA ILE A 8 0.45 -7.01 5.61
C ILE A 8 0.63 -7.43 4.15
N ARG A 9 0.47 -8.72 3.84
CA ARG A 9 0.56 -9.22 2.45
C ARG A 9 -0.50 -8.61 1.53
N GLU A 10 -1.73 -8.48 1.99
CA GLU A 10 -2.79 -7.84 1.21
C GLU A 10 -2.50 -6.37 0.90
N LEU A 11 -1.91 -5.64 1.85
CA LEU A 11 -1.51 -4.24 1.66
C LEU A 11 -0.35 -4.13 0.68
N GLU A 12 0.66 -4.99 0.79
CA GLU A 12 1.77 -5.06 -0.15
C GLU A 12 1.31 -5.35 -1.58
N GLU A 13 0.41 -6.30 -1.76
CA GLU A 13 -0.16 -6.64 -3.08
C GLU A 13 -0.94 -5.46 -3.67
N GLN A 14 -1.76 -4.78 -2.86
CA GLN A 14 -2.50 -3.59 -3.29
C GLN A 14 -1.57 -2.44 -3.67
N ILE A 15 -0.50 -2.22 -2.92
CA ILE A 15 0.53 -1.20 -3.21
C ILE A 15 1.21 -1.52 -4.55
N GLU A 16 1.59 -2.77 -4.78
CA GLU A 16 2.29 -3.18 -6.00
C GLU A 16 1.38 -3.08 -7.24
N ASP A 17 0.13 -3.55 -7.15
CA ASP A 17 -0.86 -3.42 -8.22
C ASP A 17 -1.15 -1.94 -8.51
N LEU A 18 -1.30 -1.12 -7.47
CA LEU A 18 -1.53 0.31 -7.63
C LEU A 18 -0.32 0.99 -8.33
N LYS A 19 0.91 0.70 -7.90
CA LYS A 19 2.15 1.19 -8.55
C LYS A 19 2.28 0.72 -10.00
N LYS A 20 1.93 -0.52 -10.32
CA LYS A 20 1.92 -1.05 -11.70
C LYS A 20 0.95 -0.30 -12.61
N ARG A 21 -0.15 0.19 -12.06
CA ARG A 21 -1.16 0.98 -12.79
C ARG A 21 -0.79 2.46 -12.91
N PHE A 22 0.34 2.91 -12.34
CA PHE A 22 0.74 4.30 -12.43
C PHE A 22 1.06 4.68 -13.88
N PRO A 23 0.40 5.69 -14.44
CA PRO A 23 0.77 6.21 -15.75
C PRO A 23 2.12 6.93 -15.66
N ALA A 24 3.08 6.53 -16.49
CA ALA A 24 4.47 7.00 -16.46
C ALA A 24 4.66 8.53 -16.54
N HIS A 25 3.66 9.26 -17.02
CA HIS A 25 3.75 10.70 -17.26
C HIS A 25 2.62 11.52 -16.61
N SER A 26 1.66 10.90 -15.92
CA SER A 26 0.50 11.64 -15.38
C SER A 26 -0.10 10.96 -14.15
N ILE A 27 0.73 10.74 -13.13
CA ILE A 27 0.27 10.15 -11.88
C ILE A 27 -0.76 11.09 -11.26
N LYS A 28 -1.98 10.58 -11.07
CA LYS A 28 -3.06 11.36 -10.48
C LYS A 28 -2.79 11.55 -8.99
N PRO A 29 -2.97 12.75 -8.43
CA PRO A 29 -2.81 12.98 -6.98
C PRO A 29 -3.64 12.01 -6.13
N ALA A 30 -4.85 11.66 -6.59
CA ALA A 30 -5.68 10.66 -5.91
C ALA A 30 -5.04 9.26 -5.84
N MET A 31 -4.24 8.87 -6.83
CA MET A 31 -3.51 7.59 -6.81
C MET A 31 -2.29 7.66 -5.88
N VAL A 32 -1.63 8.81 -5.81
CA VAL A 32 -0.52 9.05 -4.86
C VAL A 32 -1.03 9.02 -3.43
N ASN A 33 -2.07 9.79 -3.12
CA ASN A 33 -2.68 9.80 -1.79
C ASN A 33 -3.14 8.39 -1.38
N ARG A 34 -3.72 7.64 -2.32
CA ARG A 34 -4.14 6.26 -2.03
C ARG A 34 -2.96 5.34 -1.76
N LEU A 35 -1.84 5.54 -2.46
CA LEU A 35 -0.62 4.79 -2.22
C LEU A 35 -0.04 5.12 -0.85
N GLU A 36 0.06 6.41 -0.51
CA GLU A 36 0.54 6.87 0.79
C GLU A 36 -0.31 6.31 1.94
N GLU A 37 -1.64 6.32 1.82
CA GLU A 37 -2.54 5.70 2.81
C GLU A 37 -2.23 4.21 3.06
N LEU A 38 -2.01 3.44 1.98
CA LEU A 38 -1.73 2.01 2.06
C LEU A 38 -0.33 1.74 2.64
N GLU A 39 0.67 2.53 2.25
CA GLU A 39 2.03 2.45 2.77
C GLU A 39 2.07 2.81 4.27
N GLU A 40 1.33 3.82 4.69
CA GLU A 40 1.25 4.24 6.08
C GLU A 40 0.50 3.21 6.96
N GLU A 41 -0.55 2.56 6.44
CA GLU A 41 -1.22 1.44 7.12
C GLU A 41 -0.30 0.22 7.26
N LEU A 42 0.46 -0.09 6.22
CA LEU A 42 1.46 -1.16 6.23
C LEU A 42 2.55 -0.89 7.27
N ASP A 43 3.07 0.33 7.32
CA ASP A 43 4.10 0.73 8.29
C ASP A 43 3.57 0.71 9.71
N ARG A 44 2.35 1.21 9.96
CA ARG A 44 1.71 1.09 11.29
C ARG A 44 1.61 -0.35 11.72
N LEU A 45 1.09 -1.21 10.85
CA LEU A 45 0.98 -2.63 11.15
C LEU A 45 2.34 -3.22 11.47
N ARG A 46 3.39 -2.91 10.69
CA ARG A 46 4.77 -3.40 10.90
C ARG A 46 5.44 -2.87 12.16
N GLN A 47 5.20 -1.61 12.54
CA GLN A 47 5.80 -0.97 13.71
C GLN A 47 5.14 -1.38 15.04
N GLU A 48 3.90 -1.86 15.02
CA GLU A 48 3.23 -2.43 16.21
C GLU A 48 3.77 -3.83 16.61
N GLU A 49 5.05 -4.12 16.36
CA GLU A 49 5.74 -5.36 16.76
C GLU A 49 6.71 -5.17 17.94
#